data_AF-A0A1F7V6Z2-F1
#
_entry.id   AF-A0A1F7V6Z2-F1
#
_cell.length_a   1.000
_cell.length_b   1.000
_cell.length_c   1.000
_cell.angle_alpha   90.00
_cell.angle_beta   90.00
_cell.angle_gamma   90.00
#
_symmetry.space_group_name_H-M   'P 1'
#
loop_
_entity.id
_entity.type
_entity.pdbx_description
1 polymer ?
#
loop_
_entity_poly.entity_id
_entity_poly.type
_entity_poly.pdbx_seq_one_letter_code
_entity_poly.pdbx_strand_id
1 'polypeptide(L)'
;MAKRRCKGAYVRIELPDKRTTLPENTADLLKEAADFAILRAHSIWKMSEQNKRGWITYIQISEETFREDRERFQEIAEENVGLYHLLLSVFFTKIHQEMEPRASAHKIRTRNAYLSAGMAQREISSACLCLSEESARTIPQMKSETFGIDPHIWLTGFIGGRSVARVIAAFMNRGAEIFFPTAYIDIQGRIDLLVRFPVNSLGLCVQIKTFQNLNHIRYRLIPEVPYHQIKELSEDDQYFLKGVTEFRSDNIGMWFPLEIMIGDASYTQRYIDPPRNITYAFDRMLMDLFEHAKEFATP
;
A
#
# COMPACT_ATOMS: atom_id res chain seq x y z
N MET A 1 -30.41 -16.21 6.66
CA MET A 1 -29.21 -16.22 5.78
C MET A 1 -28.05 -15.61 6.55
N ALA A 2 -27.05 -16.42 6.87
CA ALA A 2 -25.92 -16.00 7.69
C ALA A 2 -25.12 -14.91 6.98
N LYS A 3 -25.07 -13.72 7.60
CA LYS A 3 -24.26 -12.57 7.16
C LYS A 3 -22.80 -13.02 7.11
N ARG A 4 -22.25 -13.18 5.91
CA ARG A 4 -20.82 -13.46 5.72
C ARG A 4 -20.06 -12.23 6.23
N ARG A 5 -19.32 -12.40 7.33
CA ARG A 5 -18.30 -11.47 7.82
C ARG A 5 -17.26 -11.25 6.71
N CYS A 6 -16.70 -10.03 6.64
CA CYS A 6 -15.61 -9.63 5.74
C CYS A 6 -14.65 -10.81 5.51
N LYS A 7 -14.56 -11.30 4.26
CA LYS A 7 -13.58 -12.32 3.89
C LYS A 7 -12.29 -11.60 3.50
N GLY A 8 -11.28 -11.69 4.37
CA GLY A 8 -9.99 -11.00 4.27
C GLY A 8 -9.78 -10.09 5.48
N ALA A 9 -8.69 -10.27 6.21
CA ALA A 9 -8.35 -9.40 7.32
C ALA A 9 -7.80 -8.08 6.76
N TYR A 10 -8.68 -7.10 6.54
CA TYR A 10 -8.23 -5.72 6.33
C TYR A 10 -7.39 -5.31 7.54
N VAL A 11 -6.17 -4.83 7.30
CA VAL A 11 -5.25 -4.47 8.39
C VAL A 11 -5.55 -3.04 8.80
N ARG A 12 -6.15 -2.87 9.98
CA ARG A 12 -6.33 -1.55 10.58
C ARG A 12 -4.96 -0.94 10.84
N ILE A 13 -4.80 0.32 10.48
CA ILE A 13 -3.58 1.07 10.74
C ILE A 13 -3.70 1.72 12.11
N GLU A 14 -2.71 1.45 12.95
CA GLU A 14 -2.56 2.07 14.27
C GLU A 14 -1.24 2.84 14.29
N LEU A 15 -1.29 4.10 14.74
CA LEU A 15 -0.08 4.91 14.90
C LEU A 15 0.53 4.58 16.26
N PRO A 16 1.86 4.42 16.34
CA PRO A 16 2.50 4.20 17.63
C PRO A 16 2.42 5.47 18.49
N ASP A 17 2.28 5.28 19.80
CA ASP A 17 2.32 6.39 20.78
C ASP A 17 3.65 7.16 20.70
N LYS A 18 4.73 6.43 20.40
CA LYS A 18 6.07 6.99 20.21
C LYS A 18 6.73 6.38 18.97
N ARG A 19 7.24 7.26 18.10
CA ARG A 19 8.03 6.85 16.93
C ARG A 19 9.41 6.34 17.37
N THR A 20 9.90 5.29 16.72
CA THR A 20 11.19 4.64 17.02
C THR A 20 12.32 5.20 16.16
N THR A 21 13.57 5.06 16.63
CA THR A 21 14.77 5.42 15.87
C THR A 21 15.44 4.15 15.37
N LEU A 22 16.01 4.19 14.18
CA LEU A 22 16.75 3.05 13.61
C LEU A 22 18.07 2.82 14.38
N PRO A 23 18.43 1.56 14.69
CA PRO A 23 19.70 1.23 15.32
C PRO A 23 20.89 1.39 14.37
N GLU A 24 22.10 1.48 14.90
CA GLU A 24 23.32 1.69 14.10
C GLU A 24 23.61 0.55 13.11
N ASN A 25 23.28 -0.69 13.48
CA ASN A 25 23.47 -1.88 12.64
C ASN A 25 22.35 -2.10 11.59
N THR A 26 21.47 -1.11 11.36
CA THR A 26 20.33 -1.25 10.44
C THR A 26 20.75 -1.76 9.06
N ALA A 27 21.86 -1.27 8.50
CA ALA A 27 22.28 -1.66 7.15
C ALA A 27 22.57 -3.17 7.03
N ASP A 28 23.17 -3.78 8.05
CA ASP A 28 23.47 -5.21 8.07
C ASP A 28 22.18 -6.04 8.17
N LEU A 29 21.23 -5.60 9.00
CA LEU A 29 19.94 -6.26 9.15
C LEU A 29 19.10 -6.21 7.86
N LEU A 30 19.11 -5.07 7.16
CA LEU A 30 18.45 -4.94 5.85
C LEU A 30 19.08 -5.84 4.80
N LYS A 31 20.41 -5.99 4.83
CA LYS A 31 21.10 -6.93 3.94
C LYS A 31 20.70 -8.38 4.23
N GLU A 32 20.62 -8.77 5.50
CA GLU A 32 20.13 -10.11 5.88
C GLU A 32 18.71 -10.35 5.34
N ALA A 33 17.80 -9.38 5.49
CA ALA A 33 16.44 -9.48 4.94
C ALA A 33 16.42 -9.65 3.41
N ALA A 34 17.29 -8.94 2.69
CA ALA A 34 17.42 -9.09 1.24
C ALA A 34 17.97 -10.47 0.82
N ASP A 35 18.92 -11.03 1.56
CA ASP A 35 19.46 -12.37 1.29
C ASP A 35 18.39 -13.45 1.51
N PHE A 36 17.55 -13.32 2.54
CA PHE A 36 16.38 -14.20 2.74
C PHE A 36 15.34 -14.09 1.62
N ALA A 37 15.12 -12.88 1.11
CA ALA A 37 14.18 -12.65 0.02
C ALA A 37 14.55 -13.42 -1.26
N ILE A 38 15.84 -13.53 -1.57
CA ILE A 38 16.31 -14.31 -2.73
C ILE A 38 15.89 -15.77 -2.58
N LEU A 39 16.13 -16.38 -1.42
CA LEU A 39 15.75 -17.77 -1.14
C LEU A 39 14.23 -17.96 -1.23
N ARG A 40 13.45 -17.02 -0.67
CA ARG A 40 11.98 -17.08 -0.72
C ARG A 40 11.45 -16.92 -2.14
N ALA A 41 11.99 -16.02 -2.95
CA ALA A 41 11.62 -15.84 -4.35
C ALA A 41 11.85 -17.13 -5.16
N HIS A 42 13.00 -17.79 -4.96
CA HIS A 42 13.29 -19.09 -5.58
C HIS A 42 12.34 -20.20 -5.13
N SER A 43 11.94 -20.21 -3.87
CA SER A 43 10.94 -21.17 -3.35
C SER A 43 9.58 -20.97 -4.03
N ILE A 44 9.06 -19.74 -4.03
CA ILE A 44 7.79 -19.36 -4.68
C ILE A 44 7.79 -19.72 -6.16
N TRP A 45 8.91 -19.48 -6.84
CA TRP A 45 9.04 -19.80 -8.26
C TRP A 45 8.84 -21.28 -8.58
N LYS A 46 9.33 -22.16 -7.70
CA LYS A 46 9.25 -23.62 -7.87
C LYS A 46 7.89 -24.18 -7.48
N MET A 47 7.04 -23.39 -6.83
CA MET A 47 5.70 -23.83 -6.43
C MET A 47 4.81 -24.09 -7.65
N SER A 48 4.59 -25.37 -7.92
CA SER A 48 3.74 -25.84 -9.00
C SER A 48 3.14 -27.21 -8.67
N GLU A 49 2.00 -27.50 -9.29
CA GLU A 49 1.32 -28.78 -9.20
C GLU A 49 1.20 -29.40 -10.59
N GLN A 50 1.32 -30.72 -10.68
CA GLN A 50 1.05 -31.43 -11.92
C GLN A 50 -0.39 -31.95 -11.90
N ASN A 51 -1.18 -31.58 -12.91
CA ASN A 51 -2.55 -32.06 -13.01
C ASN A 51 -2.58 -33.54 -13.49
N LYS A 52 -3.76 -34.18 -13.40
CA LYS A 52 -3.96 -35.59 -13.81
C LYS A 52 -3.60 -35.90 -15.27
N ARG A 53 -3.42 -34.88 -16.12
CA ARG A 53 -3.03 -34.98 -17.53
C ARG A 53 -1.55 -34.67 -17.76
N GLY A 54 -0.76 -34.49 -16.70
CA GLY A 54 0.67 -34.21 -16.76
C GLY A 54 1.05 -32.74 -16.92
N TRP A 55 0.10 -31.79 -16.93
CA TRP A 55 0.39 -30.37 -17.12
C TRP A 55 0.76 -29.68 -15.82
N ILE A 56 1.77 -28.82 -15.89
CA ILE A 56 2.25 -28.01 -14.75
C ILE A 56 1.34 -26.79 -14.58
N THR A 57 0.81 -26.61 -13.38
CA THR A 57 0.03 -25.45 -12.95
C THR A 57 0.79 -24.73 -11.85
N TYR A 58 1.04 -23.43 -12.00
CA TYR A 58 1.74 -22.65 -10.98
C TYR A 58 0.82 -22.29 -9.82
N ILE A 59 1.35 -22.26 -8.61
CA ILE A 59 0.56 -21.98 -7.41
C ILE A 59 0.46 -20.47 -7.17
N GLN A 60 -0.76 -20.03 -6.87
CA GLN A 60 -1.04 -18.66 -6.46
C GLN A 60 -0.73 -18.49 -4.96
N ILE A 61 0.12 -17.52 -4.61
CA ILE A 61 0.45 -17.25 -3.20
C ILE A 61 -0.49 -16.19 -2.59
N SER A 62 -0.47 -16.12 -1.26
CA SER A 62 -1.25 -15.16 -0.46
C SER A 62 -0.35 -14.50 0.58
N GLU A 63 -0.86 -13.51 1.31
CA GLU A 63 -0.09 -12.89 2.39
C GLU A 63 0.32 -13.88 3.49
N GLU A 64 -0.50 -14.88 3.76
CA GLU A 64 -0.24 -15.93 4.76
C GLU A 64 1.00 -16.77 4.40
N THR A 65 1.39 -16.80 3.12
CA THR A 65 2.62 -17.48 2.66
C THR A 65 3.87 -16.92 3.35
N PHE A 66 3.81 -15.69 3.87
CA PHE A 66 4.92 -14.99 4.49
C PHE A 66 4.83 -14.91 6.02
N ARG A 67 3.93 -15.69 6.67
CA ARG A 67 3.75 -15.61 8.13
C ARG A 67 5.04 -15.86 8.90
N GLU A 68 5.76 -16.93 8.57
CA GLU A 68 7.02 -17.29 9.23
C GLU A 68 8.11 -16.22 9.02
N ASP A 69 8.14 -15.59 7.83
CA ASP A 69 9.07 -14.49 7.56
C ASP A 69 8.74 -13.26 8.42
N ARG A 70 7.45 -12.96 8.61
CA ARG A 70 7.00 -11.89 9.51
C ARG A 70 7.37 -12.18 10.97
N GLU A 71 7.18 -13.40 11.45
CA GLU A 71 7.58 -13.79 12.81
C GLU A 71 9.09 -13.61 13.01
N ARG A 72 9.89 -14.08 12.05
CA ARG A 72 11.36 -13.90 12.08
C ARG A 72 11.77 -12.44 12.11
N PHE A 73 11.23 -11.59 11.24
CA PHE A 73 11.60 -10.18 11.24
C PHE A 73 11.09 -9.43 12.46
N GLN A 74 10.00 -9.89 13.08
CA GLN A 74 9.55 -9.36 14.37
C GLN A 74 10.57 -9.69 15.47
N GLU A 75 11.11 -10.90 15.50
CA GLU A 75 12.18 -11.28 16.44
C GLU A 75 13.44 -10.44 16.25
N ILE A 76 13.87 -10.22 14.99
CA ILE A 76 15.04 -9.39 14.67
C ILE A 76 14.84 -7.93 15.06
N ALA A 77 13.63 -7.40 14.85
CA ALA A 77 13.32 -6.01 15.14
C ALA A 77 13.05 -5.75 16.64
N GLU A 78 12.84 -6.79 17.43
CA GLU A 78 12.45 -6.71 18.84
C GLU A 78 11.24 -5.76 19.04
N GLU A 79 11.43 -4.68 19.80
CA GLU A 79 10.40 -3.65 20.07
C GLU A 79 10.37 -2.55 19.00
N ASN A 80 11.28 -2.56 18.02
CA ASN A 80 11.39 -1.51 17.02
C ASN A 80 10.44 -1.75 15.84
N VAL A 81 9.18 -1.36 16.01
CA VAL A 81 8.11 -1.51 15.00
C VAL A 81 8.48 -0.85 13.66
N GLY A 82 9.18 0.29 13.68
CA GLY A 82 9.65 0.95 12.46
C GLY A 82 10.69 0.13 11.69
N LEU A 83 11.63 -0.51 12.40
CA LEU A 83 12.61 -1.43 11.80
C LEU A 83 11.94 -2.70 11.25
N TYR A 84 10.96 -3.27 11.98
CA TYR A 84 10.19 -4.43 11.53
C TYR A 84 9.59 -4.23 10.13
N HIS A 85 8.87 -3.12 9.96
CA HIS A 85 8.28 -2.78 8.67
C HIS A 85 9.35 -2.47 7.60
N LEU A 86 10.48 -1.86 7.98
CA LEU A 86 11.57 -1.62 7.04
C LEU A 86 12.22 -2.92 6.55
N LEU A 87 12.44 -3.90 7.43
CA LEU A 87 12.94 -5.24 7.06
C LEU A 87 11.99 -5.94 6.07
N LEU A 88 10.69 -5.94 6.37
CA LEU A 88 9.69 -6.50 5.47
C LEU A 88 9.63 -5.77 4.14
N SER A 89 9.78 -4.44 4.12
CA SER A 89 9.80 -3.68 2.87
C SER A 89 10.96 -4.10 1.96
N VAL A 90 12.18 -4.20 2.51
CA VAL A 90 13.35 -4.67 1.77
C VAL A 90 13.14 -6.09 1.28
N PHE A 91 12.62 -6.97 2.14
CA PHE A 91 12.32 -8.35 1.80
C PHE A 91 11.35 -8.45 0.61
N PHE A 92 10.21 -7.76 0.65
CA PHE A 92 9.22 -7.81 -0.42
C PHE A 92 9.67 -7.10 -1.70
N THR A 93 10.38 -5.98 -1.60
CA THR A 93 10.97 -5.30 -2.76
C THR A 93 11.97 -6.21 -3.47
N LYS A 94 12.81 -6.93 -2.71
CA LYS A 94 13.78 -7.87 -3.28
C LYS A 94 13.09 -9.07 -3.92
N ILE A 95 12.04 -9.64 -3.30
CA ILE A 95 11.23 -10.70 -3.94
C ILE A 95 10.65 -10.21 -5.28
N HIS A 96 10.08 -9.00 -5.30
CA HIS A 96 9.51 -8.42 -6.50
C HIS A 96 10.56 -8.33 -7.63
N GLN A 97 11.74 -7.76 -7.33
CA GLN A 97 12.85 -7.63 -8.28
C GLN A 97 13.33 -8.98 -8.83
N GLU A 98 13.44 -10.02 -7.99
CA GLU A 98 13.86 -11.36 -8.44
C GLU A 98 12.81 -12.06 -9.31
N MET A 99 11.52 -11.73 -9.11
CA MET A 99 10.41 -12.32 -9.84
C MET A 99 10.07 -11.58 -11.14
N GLU A 100 10.26 -10.26 -11.20
CA GLU A 100 9.84 -9.40 -12.32
C GLU A 100 10.35 -9.87 -13.69
N PRO A 101 11.64 -10.20 -13.90
CA PRO A 101 12.14 -10.61 -15.22
C PRO A 101 11.45 -11.86 -15.78
N ARG A 102 10.80 -12.65 -14.91
CA ARG A 102 10.16 -13.92 -15.24
C ARG A 102 8.64 -13.87 -15.10
N ALA A 103 8.11 -12.74 -14.64
CA ALA A 103 6.69 -12.52 -14.39
C ALA A 103 5.87 -12.49 -15.69
N SER A 104 6.44 -11.98 -16.78
CA SER A 104 5.80 -11.88 -18.11
C SER A 104 5.48 -13.23 -18.74
N ALA A 105 6.10 -14.31 -18.27
CA ALA A 105 5.92 -15.65 -18.83
C ALA A 105 4.59 -16.32 -18.43
N HIS A 106 3.91 -15.88 -17.36
CA HIS A 106 2.69 -16.52 -16.89
C HIS A 106 1.84 -15.63 -15.97
N LYS A 107 0.52 -15.56 -16.19
CA LYS A 107 -0.42 -14.71 -15.41
C LYS A 107 -0.30 -14.88 -13.88
N ILE A 108 -0.13 -16.12 -13.40
CA ILE A 108 0.02 -16.38 -11.95
C ILE A 108 1.34 -15.80 -11.41
N ARG A 109 2.42 -15.88 -12.18
CA ARG A 109 3.72 -15.32 -11.79
C ARG A 109 3.67 -13.80 -11.78
N THR A 110 3.01 -13.20 -12.78
CA THR A 110 2.68 -11.78 -12.81
C THR A 110 1.92 -11.36 -11.55
N ARG A 111 0.85 -12.09 -11.19
CA ARG A 111 0.08 -11.82 -9.98
C ARG A 111 0.94 -11.91 -8.70
N ASN A 112 1.77 -12.95 -8.57
CA ASN A 112 2.61 -13.12 -7.38
C ASN A 112 3.69 -12.04 -7.26
N ALA A 113 4.25 -11.58 -8.39
CA ALA A 113 5.19 -10.46 -8.41
C ALA A 113 4.52 -9.14 -7.96
N TYR A 114 3.30 -8.87 -8.44
CA TYR A 114 2.53 -7.70 -8.01
C TYR A 114 2.07 -7.78 -6.55
N LEU A 115 1.79 -8.99 -6.03
CA LEU A 115 1.52 -9.18 -4.60
C LEU A 115 2.69 -8.70 -3.76
N SER A 116 3.90 -9.08 -4.15
CA SER A 116 5.12 -8.66 -3.43
C SER A 116 5.33 -7.15 -3.53
N ALA A 117 5.03 -6.53 -4.68
CA ALA A 117 5.12 -5.07 -4.84
C ALA A 117 4.14 -4.30 -3.94
N GLY A 118 2.86 -4.70 -3.91
CA GLY A 118 1.85 -4.07 -3.06
C GLY A 118 2.17 -4.23 -1.57
N MET A 119 2.62 -5.42 -1.17
CA MET A 119 3.11 -5.65 0.19
C MET A 119 4.30 -4.75 0.52
N ALA A 120 5.30 -4.63 -0.36
CA ALA A 120 6.45 -3.75 -0.12
C ALA A 120 6.02 -2.30 0.13
N GLN A 121 5.13 -1.74 -0.69
CA GLN A 121 4.64 -0.37 -0.52
C GLN A 121 3.91 -0.17 0.82
N ARG A 122 3.07 -1.14 1.22
CA ARG A 122 2.40 -1.13 2.53
C ARG A 122 3.41 -1.07 3.68
N GLU A 123 4.46 -1.88 3.61
CA GLU A 123 5.47 -1.95 4.66
C GLU A 123 6.33 -0.67 4.69
N ILE A 124 6.70 -0.10 3.54
CA ILE A 124 7.36 1.24 3.49
C ILE A 124 6.47 2.30 4.13
N SER A 125 5.17 2.29 3.84
CA SER A 125 4.22 3.24 4.41
C SER A 125 4.17 3.14 5.93
N SER A 126 4.13 1.91 6.45
CA SER A 126 4.10 1.61 7.89
C SER A 126 5.41 1.98 8.57
N ALA A 127 6.56 1.67 7.95
CA ALA A 127 7.87 2.10 8.42
C ALA A 127 7.96 3.63 8.51
N CYS A 128 7.48 4.34 7.48
CA CYS A 128 7.41 5.79 7.49
C CYS A 128 6.59 6.28 8.68
N LEU A 129 5.41 5.73 8.96
CA LEU A 129 4.55 6.16 10.08
C LEU A 129 5.15 5.90 11.47
N CYS A 130 5.95 4.84 11.61
CA CYS A 130 6.48 4.39 12.89
C CYS A 130 7.87 4.97 13.23
N LEU A 131 8.65 5.38 12.23
CA LEU A 131 10.00 5.91 12.44
C LEU A 131 10.02 7.40 12.76
N SER A 132 11.00 7.82 13.55
CA SER A 132 11.32 9.23 13.77
C SER A 132 11.63 9.92 12.45
N GLU A 133 11.43 11.24 12.37
CA GLU A 133 11.72 11.96 11.12
C GLU A 133 13.18 11.82 10.69
N GLU A 134 14.12 11.78 11.65
CA GLU A 134 15.53 11.61 11.40
C GLU A 134 15.83 10.26 10.74
N SER A 135 15.34 9.17 11.34
CA SER A 135 15.54 7.83 10.80
C SER A 135 14.82 7.60 9.48
N ALA A 136 13.62 8.15 9.32
CA ALA A 136 12.90 8.00 8.07
C ALA A 136 13.67 8.72 6.94
N ARG A 137 14.21 9.93 7.17
CA ARG A 137 14.99 10.68 6.17
C ARG A 137 16.20 9.92 5.62
N THR A 138 16.77 8.97 6.35
CA THR A 138 17.91 8.18 5.86
C THR A 138 17.52 7.07 4.89
N ILE A 139 16.28 6.57 4.91
CA ILE A 139 15.80 5.45 4.08
C ILE A 139 16.15 5.61 2.59
N PRO A 140 15.78 6.71 1.89
CA PRO A 140 16.11 6.87 0.47
C PRO A 140 17.62 7.03 0.19
N GLN A 141 18.42 7.36 1.22
CA GLN A 141 19.86 7.55 1.11
C GLN A 141 20.65 6.27 1.40
N MET A 142 19.98 5.21 1.86
CA MET A 142 20.60 3.90 2.06
C MET A 142 21.12 3.38 0.72
N LYS A 143 22.35 2.87 0.71
CA LYS A 143 22.99 2.34 -0.49
C LYS A 143 22.32 1.03 -0.91
N SER A 144 21.19 1.10 -1.61
CA SER A 144 20.39 -0.10 -1.91
C SER A 144 21.10 -1.19 -2.68
N GLU A 145 22.12 -0.80 -3.43
CA GLU A 145 23.03 -1.71 -4.12
C GLU A 145 23.76 -2.66 -3.15
N THR A 146 24.04 -2.24 -1.91
CA THR A 146 24.73 -3.08 -0.91
C THR A 146 23.86 -4.24 -0.42
N PHE A 147 22.55 -4.13 -0.57
CA PHE A 147 21.58 -5.20 -0.35
C PHE A 147 20.95 -5.69 -1.67
N GLY A 148 21.59 -5.41 -2.81
CA GLY A 148 21.24 -5.95 -4.12
C GLY A 148 19.90 -5.49 -4.69
N ILE A 149 19.37 -4.35 -4.22
CA ILE A 149 18.16 -3.72 -4.76
C ILE A 149 18.54 -2.56 -5.68
N ASP A 150 17.94 -2.53 -6.86
CA ASP A 150 18.11 -1.44 -7.82
C ASP A 150 17.74 -0.08 -7.18
N PRO A 151 18.61 0.94 -7.25
CA PRO A 151 18.36 2.25 -6.64
C PRO A 151 17.09 2.94 -7.11
N HIS A 152 16.72 2.76 -8.38
CA HIS A 152 15.52 3.35 -8.93
C HIS A 152 14.26 2.66 -8.40
N ILE A 153 14.26 1.33 -8.27
CA ILE A 153 13.17 0.56 -7.63
C ILE A 153 13.03 1.00 -6.17
N TRP A 154 14.13 1.06 -5.42
CA TRP A 154 14.13 1.47 -4.01
C TRP A 154 13.56 2.87 -3.82
N LEU A 155 14.07 3.84 -4.59
CA LEU A 155 13.64 5.23 -4.50
C LEU A 155 12.15 5.40 -4.88
N THR A 156 11.69 4.72 -5.94
CA THR A 156 10.30 4.81 -6.40
C THR A 156 9.34 4.19 -5.38
N GLY A 157 9.67 3.00 -4.86
CA GLY A 157 8.90 2.35 -3.80
C GLY A 157 8.84 3.22 -2.55
N PHE A 158 9.97 3.82 -2.19
CA PHE A 158 10.07 4.75 -1.07
C PHE A 158 9.15 5.98 -1.25
N ILE A 159 9.22 6.65 -2.41
CA ILE A 159 8.37 7.80 -2.73
C ILE A 159 6.89 7.43 -2.62
N GLY A 160 6.50 6.29 -3.19
CA GLY A 160 5.13 5.78 -3.13
C GLY A 160 4.66 5.54 -1.69
N GLY A 161 5.42 4.78 -0.90
CA GLY A 161 5.04 4.47 0.48
C GLY A 161 5.01 5.71 1.38
N ARG A 162 5.92 6.67 1.20
CA ARG A 162 5.88 7.95 1.91
C ARG A 162 4.63 8.76 1.57
N SER A 163 4.22 8.78 0.29
CA SER A 163 2.98 9.45 -0.12
C SER A 163 1.75 8.84 0.55
N VAL A 164 1.69 7.50 0.61
CA VAL A 164 0.63 6.77 1.33
C VAL A 164 0.64 7.11 2.82
N ALA A 165 1.80 7.10 3.48
CA ALA A 165 1.95 7.48 4.89
C ALA A 165 1.45 8.90 5.20
N ARG A 166 1.72 9.87 4.30
CA ARG A 166 1.24 11.26 4.44
C ARG A 166 -0.28 11.35 4.39
N VAL A 167 -0.89 10.61 3.46
CA VAL A 167 -2.35 10.55 3.32
C VAL A 167 -2.98 9.89 4.55
N ILE A 168 -2.38 8.80 5.05
CA ILE A 168 -2.80 8.13 6.30
C ILE A 168 -2.78 9.12 7.46
N ALA A 169 -1.63 9.77 7.71
CA ALA A 169 -1.49 10.70 8.82
C ALA A 169 -2.50 11.87 8.73
N ALA A 170 -2.74 12.39 7.53
CA ALA A 170 -3.70 13.46 7.32
C ALA A 170 -5.15 13.04 7.63
N PHE A 171 -5.55 11.84 7.24
CA PHE A 171 -6.90 11.33 7.53
C PHE A 171 -7.06 10.95 9.02
N MET A 172 -6.07 10.30 9.64
CA MET A 172 -6.13 9.91 11.05
C MET A 172 -6.21 11.12 11.98
N ASN A 173 -5.48 12.20 11.67
CA ASN A 173 -5.58 13.49 12.37
C ASN A 173 -6.97 14.13 12.30
N ARG A 174 -7.87 13.60 11.46
CA ARG A 174 -9.25 14.05 11.28
C ARG A 174 -10.28 13.01 11.72
N GLY A 175 -9.84 12.06 12.55
CA GLY A 175 -10.73 11.06 13.16
C GLY A 175 -11.13 9.93 12.22
N ALA A 176 -10.40 9.72 11.11
CA ALA A 176 -10.64 8.59 10.25
C ALA A 176 -10.10 7.28 10.85
N GLU A 177 -10.82 6.19 10.63
CA GLU A 177 -10.31 4.83 10.70
C GLU A 177 -9.75 4.44 9.33
N ILE A 178 -8.53 3.91 9.28
CA ILE A 178 -7.85 3.60 8.03
C ILE A 178 -7.43 2.14 8.02
N PHE A 179 -7.57 1.50 6.87
CA PHE A 179 -7.20 0.12 6.65
C PHE A 179 -6.41 -0.02 5.36
N PHE A 180 -5.38 -0.85 5.39
CA PHE A 180 -4.82 -1.37 4.15
C PHE A 180 -5.79 -2.41 3.55
N PRO A 181 -6.09 -2.32 2.24
CA PRO A 181 -6.84 -3.37 1.57
C PRO A 181 -6.04 -4.67 1.55
N THR A 182 -6.71 -5.79 1.28
CA THR A 182 -5.98 -7.01 0.97
C THR A 182 -5.13 -6.79 -0.27
N ALA A 183 -3.95 -7.39 -0.34
CA ALA A 183 -3.08 -7.23 -1.50
C ALA A 183 -3.75 -7.68 -2.82
N TYR A 184 -4.80 -8.53 -2.79
CA TYR A 184 -5.62 -8.82 -3.97
C TYR A 184 -6.38 -7.59 -4.49
N ILE A 185 -7.03 -6.86 -3.60
CA ILE A 185 -7.83 -5.66 -3.92
C ILE A 185 -6.92 -4.52 -4.35
N ASP A 186 -5.75 -4.39 -3.74
CA ASP A 186 -4.71 -3.45 -4.15
C ASP A 186 -4.27 -3.71 -5.60
N ILE A 187 -3.84 -4.93 -5.94
CA ILE A 187 -3.33 -5.26 -7.28
C ILE A 187 -4.40 -5.14 -8.37
N GLN A 188 -5.60 -5.67 -8.13
CA GLN A 188 -6.64 -5.71 -9.17
C GLN A 188 -7.46 -4.44 -9.23
N GLY A 189 -7.68 -3.83 -8.08
CA GLY A 189 -8.55 -2.69 -7.91
C GLY A 189 -7.82 -1.37 -7.76
N ARG A 190 -6.48 -1.35 -7.68
CA ARG A 190 -5.66 -0.15 -7.47
C ARG A 190 -6.14 0.72 -6.30
N ILE A 191 -6.68 0.08 -5.26
CA ILE A 191 -7.09 0.75 -4.03
C ILE A 191 -5.88 0.70 -3.10
N ASP A 192 -5.31 1.85 -2.77
CA ASP A 192 -4.18 1.96 -1.85
C ASP A 192 -4.65 1.95 -0.39
N LEU A 193 -5.79 2.60 -0.10
CA LEU A 193 -6.35 2.71 1.26
C LEU A 193 -7.88 2.59 1.28
N LEU A 194 -8.38 2.06 2.39
CA LEU A 194 -9.78 2.14 2.77
C LEU A 194 -9.89 3.10 3.97
N VAL A 195 -10.67 4.17 3.82
CA VAL A 195 -10.80 5.22 4.83
C VAL A 195 -12.26 5.32 5.25
N ARG A 196 -12.51 5.32 6.56
CA ARG A 196 -13.85 5.43 7.13
C ARG A 196 -13.92 6.56 8.12
N PHE A 197 -14.97 7.36 8.03
CA PHE A 197 -15.35 8.37 9.01
C PHE A 197 -16.65 7.92 9.70
N PRO A 198 -16.56 7.25 10.87
CA PRO A 198 -17.74 6.69 11.54
C PRO A 198 -18.81 7.73 11.84
N VAL A 199 -18.41 8.93 12.26
CA VAL A 199 -19.32 10.04 12.61
C VAL A 199 -20.14 10.52 11.42
N ASN A 200 -19.56 10.48 10.21
CA ASN A 200 -20.17 10.99 8.99
C ASN A 200 -20.80 9.89 8.13
N SER A 201 -20.73 8.62 8.56
CA SER A 201 -21.14 7.45 7.77
C SER A 201 -20.52 7.42 6.36
N LEU A 202 -19.33 8.00 6.22
CA LEU A 202 -18.59 8.11 4.96
C LEU A 202 -17.49 7.05 4.92
N GLY A 203 -17.48 6.23 3.87
CA GLY A 203 -16.36 5.40 3.46
C GLY A 203 -15.74 5.92 2.16
N LEU A 204 -14.44 5.75 2.01
CA LEU A 204 -13.68 6.09 0.81
C LEU A 204 -12.80 4.91 0.43
N CYS A 205 -12.86 4.51 -0.84
CA CYS A 205 -11.83 3.70 -1.47
C CYS A 205 -10.87 4.70 -2.12
N VAL A 206 -9.60 4.71 -1.69
CA VAL A 206 -8.65 5.76 -2.06
C VAL A 206 -7.54 5.19 -2.94
N GLN A 207 -7.32 5.83 -4.08
CA GLN A 207 -6.12 5.67 -4.90
C GLN A 207 -5.22 6.90 -4.72
N ILE A 208 -3.92 6.68 -4.55
CA ILE A 208 -2.91 7.70 -4.28
C ILE A 208 -1.91 7.70 -5.43
N LYS A 209 -1.90 8.78 -6.20
CA LYS A 209 -0.94 9.00 -7.27
C LYS A 209 0.09 10.02 -6.85
N THR A 210 1.36 9.72 -7.12
CA THR A 210 2.46 10.62 -6.81
C THR A 210 2.93 11.33 -8.09
N PHE A 211 3.08 12.65 -8.03
CA PHE A 211 3.49 13.47 -9.18
C PHE A 211 4.74 14.29 -8.86
N GLN A 212 5.64 14.39 -9.84
CA GLN A 212 6.78 15.30 -9.77
C GLN A 212 6.30 16.75 -9.80
N ASN A 213 6.89 17.62 -8.97
CA ASN A 213 6.64 19.07 -8.95
C ASN A 213 5.23 19.52 -8.55
N LEU A 214 4.42 18.62 -7.97
CA LEU A 214 3.10 18.98 -7.48
C LEU A 214 3.20 19.61 -6.08
N ASN A 215 3.04 20.93 -6.00
CA ASN A 215 3.21 21.70 -4.76
C ASN A 215 1.96 21.75 -3.83
N HIS A 216 0.88 21.07 -4.22
CA HIS A 216 -0.39 21.03 -3.49
C HIS A 216 -1.10 19.70 -3.71
N ILE A 217 -2.00 19.30 -2.81
CA ILE A 217 -2.85 18.12 -3.07
C ILE A 217 -3.87 18.48 -4.13
N ARG A 218 -4.09 17.56 -5.07
CA ARG A 218 -5.31 17.53 -5.89
C ARG A 218 -6.08 16.28 -5.55
N TYR A 219 -7.39 16.34 -5.68
CA TYR A 219 -8.23 15.17 -5.50
C TYR A 219 -9.37 15.22 -6.49
N ARG A 220 -9.94 14.05 -6.80
CA ARG A 220 -11.18 13.95 -7.56
C ARG A 220 -11.95 12.71 -7.13
N LEU A 221 -13.27 12.82 -7.10
CA LEU A 221 -14.14 11.66 -7.11
C LEU A 221 -14.14 11.08 -8.52
N ILE A 222 -13.89 9.77 -8.64
CA ILE A 222 -13.90 9.10 -9.93
C ILE A 222 -15.36 8.93 -10.35
N PRO A 223 -15.75 9.42 -11.54
CA PRO A 223 -17.15 9.41 -11.94
C PRO A 223 -17.65 7.97 -12.12
N GLU A 224 -18.72 7.65 -11.42
CA GLU A 224 -19.43 6.38 -11.59
C GLU A 224 -20.35 6.49 -12.80
N VAL A 225 -19.88 5.97 -13.93
CA VAL A 225 -20.64 5.99 -15.19
C VAL A 225 -21.39 4.67 -15.40
N PRO A 226 -22.56 4.68 -16.05
CA PRO A 226 -23.24 3.47 -16.50
C PRO A 226 -22.32 2.54 -17.31
N TYR A 227 -22.56 1.23 -17.24
CA TYR A 227 -21.71 0.21 -17.88
C TYR A 227 -21.36 0.49 -19.35
N HIS A 228 -22.31 1.06 -20.11
CA HIS A 228 -22.10 1.38 -21.53
C HIS A 228 -21.15 2.56 -21.78
N GLN A 229 -20.95 3.44 -20.79
CA GLN A 229 -20.05 4.60 -20.82
C GLN A 229 -18.68 4.32 -20.18
N ILE A 230 -18.47 3.15 -19.56
CA ILE A 230 -17.19 2.80 -18.91
C ILE A 230 -16.00 2.91 -19.87
N LYS A 231 -16.21 2.64 -21.17
CA LYS A 231 -15.17 2.75 -22.21
C LYS A 231 -14.71 4.19 -22.47
N GLU A 232 -15.45 5.18 -22.01
CA GLU A 232 -15.09 6.60 -22.11
C GLU A 232 -14.11 7.03 -21.00
N LEU A 233 -13.95 6.21 -19.97
CA LEU A 233 -12.98 6.43 -18.90
C LEU A 233 -11.58 5.95 -19.28
N SER A 234 -10.56 6.51 -18.63
CA SER A 234 -9.20 5.99 -18.73
C SER A 234 -9.12 4.53 -18.24
N GLU A 235 -8.19 3.73 -18.78
CA GLU A 235 -8.03 2.34 -18.33
C GLU A 235 -7.80 2.25 -16.81
N ASP A 236 -7.02 3.17 -16.26
CA ASP A 236 -6.75 3.28 -14.83
C ASP A 236 -8.05 3.46 -14.02
N ASP A 237 -8.93 4.37 -14.45
CA ASP A 237 -10.22 4.61 -13.80
C ASP A 237 -11.14 3.38 -13.92
N GLN A 238 -11.11 2.68 -15.06
CA GLN A 238 -11.87 1.45 -15.25
C GLN A 238 -11.42 0.35 -14.27
N TYR A 239 -10.11 0.14 -14.11
CA TYR A 239 -9.57 -0.80 -13.15
C TYR A 239 -9.92 -0.42 -11.71
N PHE A 240 -9.80 0.87 -11.38
CA PHE A 240 -10.12 1.36 -10.05
C PHE A 240 -11.59 1.16 -9.69
N LEU A 241 -12.51 1.59 -10.57
CA LEU A 241 -13.95 1.40 -10.36
C LEU A 241 -14.37 -0.06 -10.27
N LYS A 242 -13.70 -0.95 -11.04
CA LYS A 242 -13.92 -2.39 -10.90
C LYS A 242 -13.56 -2.88 -9.49
N GLY A 243 -12.39 -2.48 -8.98
CA GLY A 243 -11.96 -2.79 -7.61
C GLY A 243 -12.94 -2.28 -6.55
N VAL A 244 -13.40 -1.04 -6.70
CA VAL A 244 -14.38 -0.43 -5.79
C VAL A 244 -15.72 -1.17 -5.83
N THR A 245 -16.17 -1.58 -7.01
CA THR A 245 -17.40 -2.37 -7.18
C THR A 245 -17.30 -3.73 -6.49
N GLU A 246 -16.19 -4.45 -6.70
CA GLU A 246 -15.93 -5.72 -6.03
C GLU A 246 -15.90 -5.55 -4.50
N PHE A 247 -15.18 -4.55 -4.00
CA PHE A 247 -15.13 -4.24 -2.57
C PHE A 247 -16.53 -3.94 -1.99
N ARG A 248 -17.32 -3.10 -2.64
CA ARG A 248 -18.68 -2.75 -2.19
C ARG A 248 -19.63 -3.94 -2.18
N SER A 249 -19.44 -4.92 -3.07
CA SER A 249 -20.29 -6.12 -3.11
C SER A 249 -20.19 -6.96 -1.83
N ASP A 250 -19.06 -6.85 -1.12
CA ASP A 250 -18.78 -7.58 0.11
C ASP A 250 -18.87 -6.70 1.38
N ASN A 251 -19.00 -5.37 1.25
CA ASN A 251 -18.95 -4.43 2.37
C ASN A 251 -20.12 -3.44 2.36
N ILE A 252 -20.80 -3.33 3.50
CA ILE A 252 -21.93 -2.41 3.70
C ILE A 252 -21.42 -0.98 3.90
N GLY A 253 -22.17 0.02 3.41
CA GLY A 253 -21.92 1.44 3.63
C GLY A 253 -21.75 2.21 2.32
N MET A 254 -21.71 3.54 2.43
CA MET A 254 -21.39 4.42 1.29
C MET A 254 -19.86 4.50 1.16
N TRP A 255 -19.32 4.03 0.04
CA TRP A 255 -17.87 3.92 -0.17
C TRP A 255 -17.44 4.62 -1.45
N PHE A 256 -17.10 5.91 -1.44
CA PHE A 256 -16.84 6.66 -2.67
C PHE A 256 -15.44 6.40 -3.24
N PRO A 257 -15.29 6.35 -4.58
CA PRO A 257 -13.99 6.19 -5.24
C PRO A 257 -13.26 7.56 -5.29
N LEU A 258 -12.20 7.70 -4.50
CA LEU A 258 -11.43 8.94 -4.39
C LEU A 258 -10.03 8.73 -4.94
N GLU A 259 -9.60 9.57 -5.89
CA GLU A 259 -8.20 9.67 -6.28
C GLU A 259 -7.59 10.91 -5.61
N ILE A 260 -6.45 10.72 -4.95
CA ILE A 260 -5.62 11.76 -4.36
C ILE A 260 -4.31 11.82 -5.12
N MET A 261 -3.97 13.00 -5.61
CA MET A 261 -2.69 13.29 -6.25
C MET A 261 -1.86 14.13 -5.28
N ILE A 262 -0.70 13.62 -4.91
CA ILE A 262 0.22 14.28 -3.98
C ILE A 262 1.60 14.43 -4.62
N GLY A 263 2.27 15.53 -4.32
CA GLY A 263 3.63 15.75 -4.79
C GLY A 263 4.62 14.79 -4.17
N ASP A 264 5.57 14.34 -4.98
CA ASP A 264 6.77 13.62 -4.56
C ASP A 264 7.75 14.47 -3.75
N ALA A 265 7.39 15.75 -3.50
CA ALA A 265 8.28 16.84 -3.15
C ALA A 265 9.53 16.39 -2.40
N SER A 266 10.62 16.36 -3.17
CA SER A 266 12.00 16.10 -2.80
C SER A 266 12.58 17.10 -1.78
N TYR A 267 11.82 18.10 -1.30
CA TYR A 267 12.31 19.21 -0.47
C TYR A 267 11.37 19.68 0.66
N THR A 268 10.47 18.83 1.14
CA THR A 268 9.76 19.15 2.39
C THR A 268 10.61 18.71 3.57
N GLN A 269 11.04 19.66 4.42
CA GLN A 269 11.76 19.34 5.66
C GLN A 269 10.96 18.38 6.55
N ARG A 270 9.63 18.36 6.44
CA ARG A 270 8.75 17.46 7.19
C ARG A 270 8.45 16.20 6.38
N TYR A 271 8.70 15.06 7.01
CA TYR A 271 8.77 13.79 6.30
C TYR A 271 7.39 13.14 6.17
N ILE A 272 6.69 12.97 7.29
CA ILE A 272 5.31 12.46 7.37
C ILE A 272 4.33 13.61 7.56
N ASP A 273 4.68 14.58 8.41
CA ASP A 273 3.76 15.64 8.78
C ASP A 273 3.60 16.60 7.59
N PRO A 274 2.42 16.60 6.93
CA PRO A 274 2.24 17.40 5.74
C PRO A 274 2.48 18.88 6.06
N PRO A 275 3.15 19.65 5.19
CA PRO A 275 3.22 21.08 5.35
C PRO A 275 1.81 21.70 5.43
N ARG A 276 1.68 22.89 6.03
CA ARG A 276 0.37 23.50 6.35
C ARG A 276 -0.57 23.62 5.14
N ASN A 277 -0.03 23.89 3.94
CA ASN A 277 -0.80 23.97 2.71
C ASN A 277 -1.41 22.62 2.29
N ILE A 278 -0.69 21.52 2.49
CA ILE A 278 -1.17 20.15 2.27
C ILE A 278 -2.27 19.83 3.29
N THR A 279 -2.09 20.26 4.55
CA THR A 279 -3.11 20.11 5.61
C THR A 279 -4.42 20.83 5.24
N TYR A 280 -4.36 22.11 4.85
CA TYR A 280 -5.55 22.88 4.47
C TYR A 280 -6.28 22.32 3.25
N ALA A 281 -5.54 21.73 2.29
CA ALA A 281 -6.15 21.07 1.14
C ALA A 281 -6.96 19.83 1.54
N PHE A 282 -6.49 19.04 2.52
CA PHE A 282 -7.27 17.94 3.09
C PHE A 282 -8.52 18.42 3.82
N ASP A 283 -8.45 19.54 4.55
CA ASP A 283 -9.62 20.10 5.23
C ASP A 283 -10.72 20.47 4.24
N ARG A 284 -10.37 21.21 3.18
CA ARG A 284 -11.32 21.57 2.13
C ARG A 284 -11.90 20.33 1.43
N MET A 285 -11.05 19.40 1.04
CA MET A 285 -11.47 18.13 0.43
C MET A 285 -12.51 17.41 1.30
N LEU A 286 -12.28 17.31 2.60
CA LEU A 286 -13.19 16.60 3.49
C LEU A 286 -14.50 17.33 3.71
N MET A 287 -14.50 18.67 3.76
CA MET A 287 -15.75 19.44 3.77
C MET A 287 -16.58 19.13 2.53
N ASP A 288 -15.97 19.18 1.35
CA ASP A 288 -16.63 18.88 0.07
C ASP A 288 -17.17 17.44 0.04
N LEU A 289 -16.39 16.46 0.52
CA LEU A 289 -16.79 15.05 0.59
C LEU A 289 -17.92 14.79 1.60
N PHE A 290 -17.93 15.49 2.74
CA PHE A 290 -18.99 15.37 3.73
C PHE A 290 -20.29 16.02 3.27
N GLU A 291 -20.23 17.12 2.52
CA GLU A 291 -21.39 17.71 1.87
C GLU A 291 -21.95 16.76 0.82
N HIS A 292 -21.10 16.22 -0.05
CA HIS A 292 -21.50 15.22 -1.04
C HIS A 292 -22.15 13.99 -0.39
N ALA A 293 -21.57 13.46 0.70
CA ALA A 293 -22.14 12.31 1.40
C ALA A 293 -23.56 12.57 1.95
N LYS A 294 -23.89 13.81 2.34
CA LYS A 294 -25.23 14.19 2.80
C LYS A 294 -26.25 14.16 1.68
N GLU A 295 -25.87 14.55 0.46
CA GLU A 295 -26.74 14.51 -0.71
C GLU A 295 -27.20 13.07 -1.01
N PHE A 296 -26.33 12.08 -0.81
CA PHE A 296 -26.64 10.66 -1.03
C PHE A 296 -27.26 9.95 0.18
N ALA A 297 -27.15 10.54 1.38
CA ALA A 297 -27.77 10.01 2.59
C ALA A 297 -29.23 10.47 2.77
N THR A 298 -29.69 11.43 1.96
CA THR A 298 -31.06 11.95 2.03
C THR A 298 -31.97 11.08 1.13
N PRO A 299 -33.07 10.49 1.67
CA PRO A 299 -33.94 9.57 0.93
C PRO A 299 -34.60 10.15 -0.32
#